data_AF-A0A7Y0BDZ8-F1
#
_entry.id   AF-A0A7Y0BDZ8-F1
#
_cell.length_a   1.000
_cell.length_b   1.000
_cell.length_c   1.000
_cell.angle_alpha   90.00
_cell.angle_beta   90.00
_cell.angle_gamma   90.00
#
_symmetry.space_group_name_H-M   'P 1'
#
loop_
_entity.id
_entity.type
_entity.pdbx_description
1 polymer ?
#
loop_
_entity_poly.entity_id
_entity_poly.type
_entity_poly.pdbx_seq_one_letter_code
_entity_poly.pdbx_strand_id
1 'polypeptide(L)'
;MSALAVEAPLTPDWAGRLIVRAAGRPLLHLAVQGVAAPAMPVFTVPLECIPDDERAPGVRPWTGPVTESDLCPGCLRALRGEPEPPRPRPIPPAVAEELPAPAPDRADRHLWAVPDRPVYTAAPLPTEHRGHPITWSPWKTAPVLSHYDPSCTWCGDPGPGEMAGGRQNSPLRRFLAYRCTACQEMTAYEQAGTDLQTIAHHKSRAPKGSNKPKEPR
;
A
#
# COMPACT_ATOMS: atom_id res chain seq x y z
N MET A 1 -30.63 -43.05 -11.75
CA MET A 1 -29.41 -42.30 -11.39
C MET A 1 -29.56 -40.89 -11.93
N SER A 2 -30.02 -39.96 -11.10
CA SER A 2 -30.18 -38.55 -11.52
C SER A 2 -28.92 -37.79 -11.14
N ALA A 3 -28.19 -37.31 -12.14
CA ALA A 3 -27.07 -36.40 -11.92
C ALA A 3 -27.64 -35.06 -11.42
N LEU A 4 -27.23 -34.67 -10.21
CA LEU A 4 -27.47 -33.32 -9.69
C LEU A 4 -26.68 -32.35 -10.57
N ALA A 5 -27.38 -31.62 -11.43
CA ALA A 5 -26.84 -30.44 -12.07
C ALA A 5 -26.61 -29.41 -10.97
N VAL A 6 -25.36 -29.25 -10.56
CA VAL A 6 -24.93 -28.13 -9.73
C VAL A 6 -24.98 -26.91 -10.65
N GLU A 7 -26.04 -26.11 -10.54
CA GLU A 7 -26.09 -24.80 -11.18
C GLU A 7 -24.85 -24.01 -10.74
N ALA A 8 -23.94 -23.76 -11.69
CA ALA A 8 -22.79 -22.94 -11.42
C ALA A 8 -23.29 -21.55 -10.99
N PRO A 9 -22.71 -20.93 -9.94
CA PRO A 9 -23.09 -19.57 -9.57
C PRO A 9 -22.91 -18.67 -10.79
N LEU A 10 -24.02 -18.10 -11.27
CA LEU A 10 -24.04 -17.12 -12.37
C LEU A 10 -23.03 -16.04 -12.03
N THR A 11 -21.92 -16.03 -12.76
CA THR A 11 -20.94 -14.97 -12.58
C THR A 11 -21.50 -13.74 -13.26
N PRO A 12 -21.69 -12.62 -12.55
CA PRO A 12 -22.22 -11.40 -13.13
C PRO A 12 -21.39 -10.99 -14.35
N ASP A 13 -22.12 -10.62 -15.40
CA ASP A 13 -21.58 -10.11 -16.64
C ASP A 13 -21.93 -8.63 -16.83
N TRP A 14 -21.08 -7.92 -17.56
CA TRP A 14 -21.31 -6.54 -17.97
C TRP A 14 -21.11 -6.44 -19.46
N ALA A 15 -22.18 -6.17 -20.20
CA ALA A 15 -22.18 -6.20 -21.67
C ALA A 15 -21.59 -7.51 -22.24
N GLY A 16 -21.94 -8.66 -21.64
CA GLY A 16 -21.44 -9.98 -22.05
C GLY A 16 -20.00 -10.26 -21.64
N ARG A 17 -19.41 -9.44 -20.76
CA ARG A 17 -18.03 -9.61 -20.24
C ARG A 17 -18.02 -10.03 -18.80
N LEU A 18 -17.12 -10.95 -18.47
CA LEU A 18 -16.91 -11.41 -17.10
C LEU A 18 -16.42 -10.28 -16.20
N ILE A 19 -17.04 -10.14 -15.03
CA ILE A 19 -16.60 -9.21 -13.99
C ILE A 19 -15.67 -9.92 -13.01
N VAL A 20 -14.49 -9.35 -12.80
CA VAL A 20 -13.45 -9.92 -11.95
C VAL A 20 -12.87 -8.90 -10.98
N ARG A 21 -12.30 -9.40 -9.88
CA ARG A 21 -11.42 -8.63 -9.00
C ARG A 21 -9.96 -8.95 -9.35
N ALA A 22 -9.19 -7.92 -9.68
CA ALA A 22 -7.77 -8.05 -9.99
C ALA A 22 -6.89 -7.80 -8.75
N ALA A 23 -5.83 -8.59 -8.59
CA ALA A 23 -4.92 -8.48 -7.45
C ALA A 23 -4.25 -7.09 -7.38
N GLY A 24 -4.25 -6.48 -6.20
CA GLY A 24 -3.67 -5.16 -5.96
C GLY A 24 -4.45 -3.99 -6.57
N ARG A 25 -5.67 -4.22 -7.06
CA ARG A 25 -6.54 -3.19 -7.65
C ARG A 25 -7.85 -3.08 -6.86
N PRO A 26 -8.25 -1.86 -6.46
CA PRO A 26 -9.44 -1.68 -5.62
C PRO A 26 -10.75 -1.77 -6.40
N LEU A 27 -10.73 -1.51 -7.71
CA LEU A 27 -11.91 -1.51 -8.58
C LEU A 27 -12.13 -2.88 -9.25
N LEU A 28 -13.36 -3.14 -9.68
CA LEU A 28 -13.72 -4.30 -10.48
C LEU A 28 -13.28 -4.11 -11.93
N HIS A 29 -12.95 -5.20 -12.62
CA HIS A 29 -12.44 -5.19 -13.98
C HIS A 29 -13.27 -6.10 -14.88
N LEU A 30 -13.25 -5.80 -16.18
CA LEU A 30 -13.91 -6.59 -17.22
C LEU A 30 -12.87 -7.43 -17.95
N ALA A 31 -13.11 -8.72 -18.09
CA ALA A 31 -12.29 -9.59 -18.93
C ALA A 31 -12.54 -9.30 -20.43
N VAL A 32 -11.55 -9.62 -21.27
CA VAL A 32 -11.69 -9.60 -22.73
C VAL A 32 -12.78 -10.59 -23.20
N GLN A 33 -13.33 -10.41 -24.40
CA GLN A 33 -14.50 -11.15 -24.85
C GLN A 33 -14.15 -12.62 -25.00
N GLY A 34 -15.08 -13.49 -24.61
CA GLY A 34 -14.88 -14.94 -24.73
C GLY A 34 -13.93 -15.53 -23.69
N VAL A 35 -13.41 -14.72 -22.76
CA VAL A 35 -12.70 -15.25 -21.59
C VAL A 35 -13.70 -15.96 -20.66
N ALA A 36 -13.45 -17.24 -20.42
CA ALA A 36 -14.23 -18.03 -19.46
C ALA A 36 -13.85 -17.68 -18.02
N ALA A 37 -14.84 -17.72 -17.11
CA ALA A 37 -14.60 -17.54 -15.69
C ALA A 37 -13.67 -18.65 -15.18
N PRO A 38 -12.51 -18.31 -14.57
CA PRO A 38 -11.64 -19.33 -14.03
C PRO A 38 -12.28 -19.91 -12.77
N ALA A 39 -12.30 -21.24 -12.66
CA ALA A 39 -12.87 -21.95 -11.50
C ALA A 39 -12.11 -21.67 -10.20
N MET A 40 -10.86 -21.18 -10.29
CA MET A 40 -9.98 -20.84 -9.18
C MET A 40 -9.26 -19.52 -9.48
N PRO A 41 -8.68 -18.83 -8.48
CA PRO A 41 -7.80 -17.69 -8.73
C PRO A 41 -6.64 -18.11 -9.65
N VAL A 42 -6.51 -17.46 -10.81
CA VAL A 42 -5.43 -17.71 -11.77
C VAL A 42 -4.73 -16.42 -12.14
N PHE A 43 -3.45 -16.54 -12.50
CA PHE A 43 -2.69 -15.51 -13.19
C PHE A 43 -3.05 -15.56 -14.69
N THR A 44 -2.83 -14.46 -15.42
CA THR A 44 -2.96 -14.34 -16.89
C THR A 44 -4.37 -14.23 -17.50
N VAL A 45 -5.33 -13.56 -16.85
CA VAL A 45 -6.61 -13.24 -17.51
C VAL A 45 -6.55 -11.85 -18.16
N PRO A 46 -6.62 -11.73 -19.49
CA PRO A 46 -6.61 -10.44 -20.16
C PRO A 46 -7.85 -9.63 -19.79
N LEU A 47 -7.62 -8.36 -19.49
CA LEU A 47 -8.65 -7.40 -19.10
C LEU A 47 -8.83 -6.37 -20.20
N GLU A 48 -9.99 -5.76 -20.30
CA GLU A 48 -10.23 -4.67 -21.26
C GLU A 48 -9.22 -3.52 -21.13
N CYS A 49 -8.79 -3.19 -19.90
CA CYS A 49 -7.76 -2.17 -19.67
C CYS A 49 -6.32 -2.66 -19.85
N ILE A 50 -6.08 -3.97 -19.93
CA ILE A 50 -4.76 -4.61 -20.11
C ILE A 50 -5.00 -5.88 -20.95
N PRO A 51 -5.17 -5.74 -22.28
CA PRO A 51 -5.49 -6.87 -23.14
C PRO A 51 -4.28 -7.76 -23.43
N ASP A 52 -3.09 -7.34 -23.02
CA ASP A 52 -1.83 -8.07 -23.16
C ASP A 52 -1.71 -9.19 -22.11
N ASP A 53 -1.74 -10.44 -22.58
CA ASP A 53 -1.68 -11.65 -21.78
C ASP A 53 -0.41 -11.75 -20.92
N GLU A 54 0.73 -11.24 -21.39
CA GLU A 54 2.00 -11.27 -20.63
C GLU A 54 1.96 -10.34 -19.42
N ARG A 55 1.05 -9.36 -19.43
CA ARG A 55 0.88 -8.35 -18.37
C ARG A 55 -0.43 -8.53 -17.61
N ALA A 56 -1.16 -9.59 -17.89
CA ALA A 56 -2.46 -9.86 -17.32
C ALA A 56 -2.35 -10.18 -15.81
N PRO A 57 -3.11 -9.49 -14.95
CA PRO A 57 -3.01 -9.68 -13.50
C PRO A 57 -3.61 -11.01 -13.06
N GLY A 58 -3.31 -11.41 -11.83
CA GLY A 58 -4.09 -12.44 -11.14
C GLY A 58 -5.50 -11.95 -10.86
N VAL A 59 -6.52 -12.76 -11.18
CA VAL A 59 -7.93 -12.38 -11.02
C VAL A 59 -8.73 -13.42 -10.26
N ARG A 60 -9.85 -12.98 -9.67
CA ARG A 60 -10.87 -13.84 -9.08
C ARG A 60 -12.25 -13.44 -9.61
N PRO A 61 -13.16 -14.39 -9.88
CA PRO A 61 -14.55 -14.07 -10.20
C PRO A 61 -15.17 -13.20 -9.10
N TRP A 62 -15.92 -12.18 -9.52
CA TRP A 62 -16.78 -11.41 -8.62
C TRP A 62 -18.19 -11.96 -8.70
N THR A 63 -18.89 -12.12 -7.58
CA THR A 63 -20.28 -12.65 -7.54
C THR A 63 -21.26 -11.70 -6.84
N GLY A 64 -20.81 -10.52 -6.45
CA GLY A 64 -21.64 -9.52 -5.78
C GLY A 64 -22.37 -8.59 -6.75
N PRO A 65 -23.22 -7.69 -6.23
CA PRO A 65 -23.82 -6.63 -7.04
C PRO A 65 -22.72 -5.73 -7.64
N VAL A 66 -23.03 -5.10 -8.76
CA VAL A 66 -22.13 -4.21 -9.47
C VAL A 66 -22.87 -2.99 -9.98
N THR A 67 -22.24 -1.83 -9.83
CA THR A 67 -22.64 -0.57 -10.45
C THR A 67 -21.51 -0.08 -11.36
N GLU A 68 -21.81 0.89 -12.22
CA GLU A 68 -20.79 1.47 -13.11
C GLU A 68 -19.63 2.10 -12.33
N SER A 69 -19.90 2.71 -11.16
CA SER A 69 -18.86 3.31 -10.30
C SER A 69 -17.91 2.29 -9.67
N ASP A 70 -18.29 1.01 -9.61
CA ASP A 70 -17.43 -0.05 -9.09
C ASP A 70 -16.41 -0.53 -10.15
N LEU A 71 -16.65 -0.20 -11.43
CA LEU A 71 -15.84 -0.67 -12.55
C LEU A 71 -14.65 0.24 -12.83
N CYS A 72 -13.54 -0.36 -13.25
CA CYS A 72 -12.34 0.33 -13.65
C CYS A 72 -12.64 1.28 -14.84
N PRO A 73 -12.32 2.58 -14.73
CA PRO A 73 -12.55 3.55 -15.81
C PRO A 73 -11.85 3.17 -17.12
N GLY A 74 -10.70 2.49 -17.06
CA GLY A 74 -10.02 1.99 -18.25
C GLY A 74 -10.79 0.87 -18.96
N CYS A 75 -11.45 -0.02 -18.21
CA CYS A 75 -12.29 -1.07 -18.80
C CYS A 75 -13.55 -0.48 -19.44
N LEU A 76 -14.20 0.48 -18.78
CA LEU A 76 -15.37 1.17 -19.32
C LEU A 76 -15.03 1.94 -20.61
N ARG A 77 -13.89 2.62 -20.63
CA ARG A 77 -13.36 3.35 -21.79
C ARG A 77 -13.12 2.41 -22.98
N ALA A 78 -12.39 1.33 -22.76
CA ALA A 78 -12.11 0.32 -23.79
C ALA A 78 -13.40 -0.27 -24.37
N LEU A 79 -14.37 -0.62 -23.50
CA LEU A 79 -15.68 -1.11 -23.90
C LEU A 79 -16.46 -0.12 -24.77
N ARG A 80 -16.31 1.19 -24.51
CA ARG A 80 -16.94 2.28 -25.27
C ARG A 80 -16.18 2.66 -26.55
N GLY A 81 -15.02 2.07 -26.80
CA GLY A 81 -14.13 2.46 -27.91
C GLY A 81 -13.57 3.88 -27.75
N GLU A 82 -13.53 4.40 -26.53
CA GLU A 82 -12.97 5.72 -26.23
C GLU A 82 -11.44 5.67 -26.31
N PRO A 83 -10.78 6.72 -26.82
CA PRO A 83 -9.32 6.75 -26.93
C PRO A 83 -8.65 6.78 -25.55
N GLU A 84 -7.50 6.10 -25.44
CA GLU A 84 -6.63 6.15 -24.26
C GLU A 84 -6.22 7.61 -24.00
N PRO A 85 -6.33 8.12 -22.76
CA PRO A 85 -5.98 9.49 -22.49
C PRO A 85 -4.47 9.66 -22.72
N PRO A 86 -4.04 10.83 -23.23
CA PRO A 86 -2.62 11.09 -23.39
C PRO A 86 -1.94 10.89 -22.04
N ARG A 87 -0.90 10.05 -21.99
CA ARG A 87 -0.12 9.87 -20.78
C ARG A 87 0.35 11.25 -20.32
N PRO A 88 0.10 11.64 -19.06
CA PRO A 88 0.61 12.90 -18.56
C PRO A 88 2.11 12.90 -18.79
N ARG A 89 2.57 13.80 -19.66
CA ARG A 89 4.00 13.97 -19.87
C ARG A 89 4.53 14.49 -18.54
N PRO A 90 5.56 13.85 -17.94
CA PRO A 90 6.23 14.47 -16.82
C PRO A 90 6.69 15.83 -17.30
N ILE A 91 6.11 16.88 -16.73
CA ILE A 91 6.53 18.25 -16.99
C ILE A 91 7.95 18.29 -16.41
N PRO A 92 9.01 18.47 -17.22
CA PRO A 92 10.34 18.68 -16.67
C PRO A 92 10.23 19.85 -15.69
N PRO A 93 10.93 19.82 -14.54
CA PRO A 93 10.91 20.95 -13.62
C PRO A 93 11.30 22.18 -14.44
N ALA A 94 10.33 23.05 -14.72
CA ALA A 94 10.61 24.29 -15.39
C ALA A 94 11.64 25.00 -14.49
N VAL A 95 12.74 25.47 -15.09
CA VAL A 95 13.47 26.61 -14.54
C VAL A 95 12.39 27.59 -14.13
N ALA A 96 12.30 27.89 -12.83
CA ALA A 96 11.23 28.68 -12.25
C ALA A 96 10.99 29.89 -13.16
N GLU A 97 9.94 29.81 -13.98
CA GLU A 97 9.50 30.94 -14.75
C GLU A 97 9.06 31.92 -13.68
N GLU A 98 9.77 33.05 -13.60
CA GLU A 98 9.57 34.06 -12.58
C GLU A 98 8.11 34.50 -12.68
N LEU A 99 7.27 33.93 -11.80
CA LEU A 99 5.87 34.29 -11.72
C LEU A 99 5.83 35.81 -11.54
N PRO A 100 5.03 36.56 -12.33
CA PRO A 100 4.83 37.97 -12.08
C PRO A 100 4.46 38.12 -10.60
N ALA A 101 5.18 39.02 -9.91
CA ALA A 101 5.02 39.21 -8.48
C ALA A 101 3.51 39.26 -8.14
N PRO A 102 3.04 38.46 -7.18
CA PRO A 102 1.63 38.46 -6.84
C PRO A 102 1.21 39.90 -6.54
N ALA A 103 0.12 40.35 -7.14
CA ALA A 103 -0.50 41.61 -6.78
C ALA A 103 -0.63 41.65 -5.26
N PRO A 104 -0.31 42.77 -4.58
CA PRO A 104 -0.38 42.85 -3.13
C PRO A 104 -1.78 42.40 -2.71
N ASP A 105 -1.79 41.33 -1.93
CA ASP A 105 -2.99 40.63 -1.49
C ASP A 105 -3.92 41.64 -0.80
N ARG A 106 -4.99 42.02 -1.48
CA ARG A 106 -6.09 42.78 -0.88
C ARG A 106 -7.07 41.80 -0.23
N ALA A 107 -6.56 41.02 0.70
CA ALA A 107 -7.33 40.29 1.69
C ALA A 107 -6.35 39.79 2.76
N ASP A 108 -6.63 40.10 4.02
CA ASP A 108 -5.96 39.58 5.22
C ASP A 108 -6.10 38.05 5.36
N ARG A 109 -5.61 37.28 4.39
CA ARG A 109 -5.48 35.83 4.49
C ARG A 109 -4.00 35.52 4.67
N HIS A 110 -3.55 35.64 5.92
CA HIS A 110 -2.29 35.06 6.34
C HIS A 110 -2.30 33.56 6.00
N LEU A 111 -1.62 33.19 4.91
CA LEU A 111 -1.19 31.82 4.68
C LEU A 111 -0.25 31.50 5.84
N TRP A 112 -0.77 30.83 6.86
CA TRP A 112 0.05 30.37 7.97
C TRP A 112 1.08 29.39 7.41
N ALA A 113 2.35 29.78 7.44
CA ALA A 113 3.45 28.86 7.17
C ALA A 113 3.29 27.67 8.12
N VAL A 114 3.08 26.48 7.56
CA VAL A 114 3.08 25.24 8.36
C VAL A 114 4.50 25.07 8.87
N PRO A 115 4.73 25.04 10.20
CA PRO A 115 6.06 24.85 10.74
C PRO A 115 6.64 23.52 10.25
N ASP A 116 7.92 23.51 9.89
CA ASP A 116 8.62 22.26 9.56
C ASP A 116 8.45 21.24 10.68
N ARG A 117 8.14 20.00 10.30
CA ARG A 117 8.04 18.93 11.29
C ARG A 117 9.42 18.69 11.90
N PRO A 118 9.53 18.61 13.23
CA PRO A 118 10.81 18.29 13.87
C PRO A 118 11.31 16.93 13.38
N VAL A 119 12.57 16.90 12.94
CA VAL A 119 13.25 15.67 12.52
C VAL A 119 13.92 15.05 13.73
N TYR A 120 13.52 13.82 14.07
CA TYR A 120 14.13 13.06 15.15
C TYR A 120 15.23 12.15 14.62
N THR A 121 16.31 12.01 15.38
CA THR A 121 17.40 11.09 15.04
C THR A 121 16.93 9.65 15.15
N ALA A 122 17.27 8.85 14.15
CA ALA A 122 16.99 7.42 14.15
C ALA A 122 17.64 6.69 15.33
N ALA A 123 16.87 5.83 15.99
CA ALA A 123 17.41 4.93 17.00
C ALA A 123 18.41 3.95 16.36
N PRO A 124 19.62 3.76 16.96
CA PRO A 124 20.56 2.77 16.48
C PRO A 124 20.03 1.37 16.70
N LEU A 125 20.31 0.45 15.77
CA LEU A 125 20.02 -0.97 15.94
C LEU A 125 21.01 -1.59 16.94
N PRO A 126 20.57 -2.56 17.76
CA PRO A 126 21.47 -3.28 18.66
C PRO A 126 22.51 -4.03 17.83
N THR A 127 23.78 -3.84 18.17
CA THR A 127 24.91 -4.45 17.43
C THR A 127 25.13 -5.90 17.82
N GLU A 128 24.65 -6.32 18.99
CA GLU A 128 24.80 -7.66 19.53
C GLU A 128 23.56 -8.13 20.32
N HIS A 129 23.41 -9.45 20.47
CA HIS A 129 22.45 -10.06 21.38
C HIS A 129 23.02 -11.37 21.93
N ARG A 130 22.96 -11.55 23.25
CA ARG A 130 23.58 -12.68 23.98
C ARG A 130 25.05 -12.89 23.64
N GLY A 131 25.81 -11.80 23.53
CA GLY A 131 27.26 -11.83 23.25
C GLY A 131 27.64 -12.15 21.80
N HIS A 132 26.68 -12.22 20.88
CA HIS A 132 26.94 -12.46 19.46
C HIS A 132 26.52 -11.27 18.58
N PRO A 133 27.31 -10.89 17.56
CA PRO A 133 26.99 -9.74 16.71
C PRO A 133 25.79 -10.01 15.81
N ILE A 134 24.93 -9.01 15.64
CA ILE A 134 23.77 -9.07 14.73
C ILE A 134 24.11 -8.37 13.43
N THR A 135 23.92 -9.05 12.30
CA THR A 135 24.00 -8.42 10.98
C THR A 135 22.61 -7.98 10.55
N TRP A 136 22.38 -6.68 10.45
CA TRP A 136 21.12 -6.09 10.02
C TRP A 136 21.09 -5.80 8.52
N SER A 137 19.92 -5.95 7.91
CA SER A 137 19.63 -5.39 6.60
C SER A 137 19.47 -3.87 6.70
N PRO A 138 19.56 -3.15 5.56
CA PRO A 138 19.06 -1.78 5.49
C PRO A 138 17.59 -1.72 5.93
N TRP A 139 17.20 -0.56 6.46
CA TRP A 139 15.80 -0.20 6.69
C TRP A 139 15.05 -0.17 5.36
N LYS A 140 13.81 -0.67 5.37
CA LYS A 140 12.88 -0.62 4.25
C LYS A 140 11.49 -0.27 4.77
N THR A 141 10.64 0.31 3.94
CA THR A 141 9.23 0.53 4.29
C THR A 141 8.60 -0.77 4.77
N ALA A 142 7.94 -0.73 5.93
CA ALA A 142 7.24 -1.88 6.47
C ALA A 142 6.02 -2.22 5.58
N PRO A 143 5.72 -3.51 5.37
CA PRO A 143 4.55 -3.91 4.62
C PRO A 143 3.28 -3.44 5.34
N VAL A 144 2.35 -2.84 4.59
CA VAL A 144 1.02 -2.47 5.09
C VAL A 144 0.11 -3.69 4.98
N LEU A 145 -0.38 -4.17 6.12
CA LEU A 145 -1.32 -5.30 6.19
C LEU A 145 -2.73 -4.74 6.34
N SER A 146 -3.67 -5.16 5.48
CA SER A 146 -5.03 -4.60 5.36
C SER A 146 -5.90 -4.68 6.62
N HIS A 147 -5.49 -5.43 7.64
CA HIS A 147 -6.24 -5.65 8.88
C HIS A 147 -5.47 -5.25 10.13
N TYR A 148 -4.33 -4.57 9.97
CA TYR A 148 -3.52 -4.09 11.08
C TYR A 148 -3.42 -2.57 11.00
N ASP A 149 -3.68 -1.89 12.11
CA ASP A 149 -3.48 -0.44 12.20
C ASP A 149 -1.97 -0.16 12.13
N PRO A 150 -1.45 0.45 11.04
CA PRO A 150 -0.03 0.74 10.91
C PRO A 150 0.40 1.89 11.84
N SER A 151 -0.55 2.56 12.49
CA SER A 151 -0.30 3.76 13.25
C SER A 151 0.70 3.52 14.38
N CYS A 152 1.64 4.44 14.53
CA CYS A 152 2.58 4.39 15.64
C CYS A 152 1.83 4.54 16.97
N THR A 153 1.97 3.57 17.86
CA THR A 153 1.33 3.55 19.18
C THR A 153 1.72 4.73 20.07
N TRP A 154 2.89 5.33 19.83
CA TRP A 154 3.38 6.48 20.58
C TRP A 154 2.89 7.81 20.04
N CYS A 155 3.26 8.17 18.80
CA CYS A 155 2.95 9.49 18.23
C CYS A 155 1.61 9.53 17.49
N GLY A 156 1.06 8.38 17.07
CA GLY A 156 -0.16 8.29 16.27
C GLY A 156 0.05 8.55 14.77
N ASP A 157 1.29 8.57 14.29
CA ASP A 157 1.55 8.74 12.85
C ASP A 157 0.99 7.55 12.06
N PRO A 158 0.21 7.78 10.98
CA PRO A 158 -0.50 6.72 10.25
C PRO A 158 0.33 6.04 9.17
N GLY A 159 1.55 6.53 8.88
CA GLY A 159 2.37 6.01 7.80
C GLY A 159 2.93 4.63 8.12
N PRO A 160 3.28 3.83 7.09
CA PRO A 160 4.07 2.65 7.34
C PRO A 160 5.39 3.11 7.96
N GLY A 161 5.73 2.56 9.13
CA GLY A 161 7.07 2.67 9.65
C GLY A 161 8.08 1.95 8.75
N GLU A 162 9.29 1.80 9.25
CA GLU A 162 10.33 1.04 8.58
C GLU A 162 10.67 -0.22 9.35
N MET A 163 11.15 -1.21 8.60
CA MET A 163 11.49 -2.53 9.08
C MET A 163 12.91 -2.90 8.63
N ALA A 164 13.65 -3.58 9.51
CA ALA A 164 14.94 -4.19 9.20
C ALA A 164 14.96 -5.65 9.70
N GLY A 165 15.55 -6.54 8.92
CA GLY A 165 15.78 -7.94 9.31
C GLY A 165 17.20 -8.11 9.82
N GLY A 166 17.37 -8.82 10.93
CA GLY A 166 18.68 -9.14 11.50
C GLY A 166 18.94 -10.65 11.51
N ARG A 167 20.21 -11.04 11.47
CA ARG A 167 20.64 -12.43 11.60
C ARG A 167 21.90 -12.60 12.43
N GLN A 168 21.94 -13.72 13.16
CA GLN A 168 23.16 -14.33 13.70
C GLN A 168 23.36 -15.68 13.01
N ASN A 169 24.58 -16.00 12.60
CA ASN A 169 24.88 -17.25 11.88
C ASN A 169 25.28 -18.40 12.83
N SER A 170 25.70 -18.10 14.06
CA SER A 170 26.09 -19.10 15.06
C SER A 170 25.93 -18.55 16.48
N PRO A 171 24.90 -18.95 17.24
CA PRO A 171 23.77 -19.79 16.83
C PRO A 171 22.89 -19.11 15.76
N LEU A 172 22.18 -19.90 14.95
CA LEU A 172 21.26 -19.36 13.95
C LEU A 172 20.08 -18.67 14.65
N ARG A 173 20.02 -17.33 14.59
CA ARG A 173 18.90 -16.54 15.11
C ARG A 173 18.46 -15.51 14.09
N ARG A 174 17.16 -15.22 14.10
CA ARG A 174 16.54 -14.21 13.26
C ARG A 174 16.00 -13.09 14.12
N PHE A 175 16.12 -11.88 13.62
CA PHE A 175 15.69 -10.68 14.30
C PHE A 175 14.84 -9.82 13.38
N LEU A 176 13.98 -9.02 13.98
CA LEU A 176 13.15 -8.05 13.30
C LEU A 176 13.20 -6.75 14.07
N ALA A 177 13.38 -5.62 13.41
CA ALA A 177 13.22 -4.31 14.03
C ALA A 177 12.18 -3.51 13.27
N TYR A 178 11.33 -2.79 14.00
CA TYR A 178 10.37 -1.85 13.46
C TYR A 178 10.61 -0.48 14.07
N ARG A 179 10.61 0.58 13.25
CA ARG A 179 10.67 1.97 13.71
C ARG A 179 9.61 2.85 13.08
N CYS A 180 9.09 3.81 13.83
CA CYS A 180 8.28 4.89 13.28
C CYS A 180 9.18 5.94 12.60
N THR A 181 8.90 6.31 11.36
CA THR A 181 9.67 7.34 10.63
C THR A 181 9.41 8.75 11.17
N ALA A 182 8.24 9.00 11.76
CA ALA A 182 7.87 10.31 12.28
C ALA A 182 8.46 10.60 13.66
N CYS A 183 8.51 9.61 14.56
CA CYS A 183 8.97 9.82 15.95
C CYS A 183 10.21 9.00 16.32
N GLN A 184 10.64 8.07 15.47
CA GLN A 184 11.80 7.21 15.69
C GLN A 184 11.70 6.28 16.92
N GLU A 185 10.49 6.09 17.46
CA GLU A 185 10.23 4.95 18.36
C GLU A 185 10.56 3.66 17.63
N MET A 186 11.34 2.79 18.26
CA MET A 186 11.82 1.56 17.65
C MET A 186 11.75 0.41 18.64
N THR A 187 11.35 -0.76 18.16
CA THR A 187 11.47 -2.01 18.91
C THR A 187 12.13 -3.05 18.03
N ALA A 188 13.13 -3.74 18.59
CA ALA A 188 13.80 -4.87 17.98
C ALA A 188 13.42 -6.16 18.73
N TYR A 189 13.23 -7.22 17.97
CA TYR A 189 12.75 -8.52 18.41
C TYR A 189 13.69 -9.63 17.94
N GLU A 190 13.83 -10.68 18.75
CA GLU A 190 14.30 -12.01 18.34
C GLU A 190 13.08 -12.85 17.95
N GLN A 191 13.17 -13.56 16.82
CA GLN A 191 12.20 -14.59 16.45
C GLN A 191 12.58 -15.90 17.16
N ALA A 192 11.81 -16.27 18.18
CA ALA A 192 11.97 -17.51 18.94
C ALA A 192 10.83 -18.47 18.57
N GLY A 193 11.03 -19.29 17.54
CA GLY A 193 9.97 -20.13 16.98
C GLY A 193 8.92 -19.28 16.25
N THR A 194 7.67 -19.31 16.74
CA THR A 194 6.56 -18.48 16.23
C THR A 194 6.45 -17.13 16.94
N ASP A 195 7.16 -16.95 18.06
CA ASP A 195 7.02 -15.77 18.91
C ASP A 195 8.08 -14.71 18.62
N LEU A 196 7.73 -13.46 18.92
CA LEU A 196 8.66 -12.33 18.90
C LEU A 196 8.99 -11.91 20.33
N GLN A 197 10.26 -12.05 20.71
CA GLN A 197 10.77 -11.61 22.01
C GLN A 197 11.49 -10.29 21.87
N THR A 198 11.07 -9.26 22.60
CA THR A 198 11.74 -7.96 22.58
C THR A 198 13.18 -8.07 23.07
N ILE A 199 14.13 -7.59 22.27
CA ILE A 199 15.56 -7.53 22.63
C ILE A 199 16.03 -6.09 22.89
N ALA A 200 15.37 -5.11 22.27
CA ALA A 200 15.63 -3.70 22.51
C ALA A 200 14.36 -2.89 22.25
N HIS A 201 14.16 -1.85 23.04
CA HIS A 201 13.11 -0.87 22.81
C HIS A 201 13.68 0.53 23.05
N HIS A 202 13.55 1.37 22.03
CA HIS A 202 13.98 2.75 22.04
C HIS A 202 12.76 3.65 22.05
N LYS A 203 12.55 4.31 23.18
CA LYS A 203 11.49 5.31 23.32
C LYS A 203 11.80 6.53 22.47
N SER A 204 10.76 7.05 21.82
CA SER A 204 10.85 8.30 21.08
C SER A 204 11.11 9.49 21.99
N ARG A 205 11.79 10.52 21.46
CA ARG A 205 11.89 11.86 22.06
C ARG A 205 10.71 12.78 21.69
N ALA A 206 9.86 12.37 20.74
CA ALA A 206 8.69 13.12 20.37
C ALA A 206 7.65 13.10 21.51
N PRO A 207 6.86 14.16 21.68
CA PRO A 207 5.72 14.13 22.59
C PRO A 207 4.74 13.01 22.21
N LYS A 208 4.20 12.33 23.21
CA LYS A 208 3.19 11.28 22.99
C LYS A 208 1.96 11.90 22.32
N GLY A 209 1.46 11.27 21.25
CA GLY A 209 0.30 11.73 20.50
C GLY A 209 0.53 12.97 19.61
N SER A 210 1.77 13.37 19.34
CA SER A 210 2.08 14.57 18.54
C SER A 210 1.51 14.54 17.11
N ASN A 211 1.20 13.36 16.58
CA ASN A 211 0.68 13.15 15.23
C ASN A 211 -0.74 12.55 15.21
N LYS A 212 -1.42 12.47 16.36
CA LYS A 212 -2.82 12.05 16.38
C LYS A 212 -3.69 13.11 15.68
N PRO A 213 -4.64 12.70 14.82
CA PRO A 213 -5.66 13.62 14.33
C PRO A 213 -6.35 14.30 15.51
N LYS A 214 -6.48 15.64 15.47
CA LYS A 214 -7.34 16.33 16.44
C LYS A 214 -8.77 15.89 16.18
N GLU A 215 -9.44 15.33 17.18
CA GLU A 215 -10.88 15.09 17.09
C GLU A 215 -11.59 16.43 16.84
N PRO A 216 -12.52 16.49 15.86
CA PRO A 216 -13.36 17.66 15.69
C PRO A 216 -14.22 17.81 16.96
N ARG A 217 -14.15 19.00 17.57
CA ARG A 217 -15.04 19.40 18.66
C ARG A 217 -16.40 19.81 18.13
#